data_AF-A0A7K2MD25-F1
#
_entry.id   AF-A0A7K2MD25-F1
#
_cell.length_a   1.000
_cell.length_b   1.000
_cell.length_c   1.000
_cell.angle_alpha   90.00
_cell.angle_beta   90.00
_cell.angle_gamma   90.00
#
_symmetry.space_group_name_H-M   'P 1'
#
loop_
_entity.id
_entity.type
_entity.pdbx_description
1 polymer ?
#
loop_
_entity_poly.entity_id
_entity_poly.type
_entity_poly.pdbx_seq_one_letter_code
_entity_poly.pdbx_strand_id
1 'polypeptide(L)'
;MTDGNSSDGLMTPIRPEQLESGAVIAQSLDNQWVPAPLAKDMIARGRSLDQIAPQRLQEVRAEYFRSLINASQVVINRAYFYNNDAISRDFAQEGESRTAHQKLLASGAIVPFLLNERHPAEEPPAHLHARPDGFTAWQETLAGIPATDRVRCVRMSWDDTSGDQENREQTRIRLFQPFAERVQGLTAKDIDVLAAQVGVDRRDADRFARRLGEVVAFSNDLSVRRQPVVRNTLYEEFVSVPGTNIAEGRYDGGKPFAAEIKQLLDLVYNVNLADALGRYPLTPVGSLRRVVLQEAREARSTAGFIEDPEQLLTLLRRQSFATVQDHLTPAAVNALTLHDIYQLRQTSAWNEYVRAFSALTAAPEAFHDSVGRVFDRYVRLNSEILKLARHRDRARPAPWRPVVEVVVTVGAAVFTAVSGNDLWEVAGSVLPLTVSGSLTGSVQLVLRNRIAGRQEQRFAREIAAVRLAGEREWAQFHDLVQRLPGYRDATGPGPTGTASTTTQDNEDLPEY
;
A
#
# COMPACT_ATOMS: atom_id res chain seq x y z
N MET A 1 -10.71 -44.55 -15.61
CA MET A 1 -10.62 -44.50 -14.13
C MET A 1 -9.16 -44.65 -13.75
N THR A 2 -8.55 -43.55 -13.33
CA THR A 2 -7.30 -43.46 -12.57
C THR A 2 -7.32 -42.06 -11.98
N ASP A 3 -7.59 -41.95 -10.69
CA ASP A 3 -7.86 -40.67 -10.04
C ASP A 3 -6.60 -39.81 -9.94
N GLY A 4 -6.69 -38.60 -10.50
CA GLY A 4 -5.70 -37.52 -10.35
C GLY A 4 -6.05 -36.56 -9.21
N ASN A 5 -6.62 -37.07 -8.10
CA ASN A 5 -7.00 -36.26 -6.95
C ASN A 5 -5.73 -35.84 -6.17
N SER A 6 -5.06 -34.77 -6.60
CA SER A 6 -3.83 -34.27 -5.98
C SER A 6 -3.96 -32.91 -5.29
N SER A 7 -5.18 -32.36 -5.15
CA SER A 7 -5.44 -31.39 -4.08
C SER A 7 -5.76 -32.18 -2.82
N ASP A 8 -4.84 -32.18 -1.86
CA ASP A 8 -5.18 -32.53 -0.49
C ASP A 8 -6.38 -31.66 -0.03
N GLY A 9 -7.26 -32.23 0.79
CA GLY A 9 -8.58 -31.70 1.11
C GLY A 9 -8.59 -30.40 1.94
N LEU A 10 -7.48 -29.66 1.98
CA LEU A 10 -7.26 -28.46 2.77
C LEU A 10 -7.57 -27.17 2.01
N MET A 11 -7.42 -27.13 0.68
CA MET A 11 -7.47 -25.87 -0.09
C MET A 11 -8.59 -25.81 -1.13
N THR A 12 -8.99 -24.58 -1.46
CA THR A 12 -9.81 -24.26 -2.64
C THR A 12 -8.95 -23.45 -3.61
N PRO A 13 -8.60 -23.98 -4.80
CA PRO A 13 -7.86 -23.23 -5.80
C PRO A 13 -8.74 -22.12 -6.39
N ILE A 14 -8.23 -20.89 -6.43
CA ILE A 14 -8.87 -19.74 -7.09
C ILE A 14 -7.91 -19.01 -8.03
N ARG A 15 -8.45 -18.36 -9.06
CA ARG A 15 -7.76 -17.49 -10.02
C ARG A 15 -7.94 -16.01 -9.68
N PRO A 16 -7.18 -15.07 -10.27
CA PRO A 16 -7.29 -13.64 -9.95
C PRO A 16 -8.69 -13.05 -10.15
N GLU A 17 -9.40 -13.49 -11.20
CA GLU A 17 -10.78 -13.09 -11.49
C GLU A 17 -11.80 -13.56 -10.43
N GLN A 18 -11.45 -14.56 -9.60
CA GLN A 18 -12.30 -15.07 -8.52
C GLN A 18 -12.03 -14.43 -7.15
N LEU A 19 -11.05 -13.52 -7.05
CA LEU A 19 -10.91 -12.65 -5.88
C LEU A 19 -12.09 -11.67 -5.80
N GLU A 20 -12.45 -11.21 -4.61
CA GLU A 20 -13.47 -10.17 -4.45
C GLU A 20 -12.96 -8.80 -4.95
N SER A 21 -13.84 -7.93 -5.45
CA SER A 21 -13.46 -6.58 -5.91
C SER A 21 -12.84 -5.72 -4.80
N GLY A 22 -13.19 -5.99 -3.54
CA GLY A 22 -12.63 -5.36 -2.34
C GLY A 22 -11.32 -5.98 -1.83
N ALA A 23 -10.72 -6.93 -2.56
CA ALA A 23 -9.44 -7.53 -2.19
C ALA A 23 -8.27 -6.55 -2.36
N VAL A 24 -7.31 -6.60 -1.43
CA VAL A 24 -6.11 -5.73 -1.44
C VAL A 24 -4.81 -6.52 -1.25
N ILE A 25 -3.71 -5.95 -1.74
CA ILE A 25 -2.34 -6.40 -1.51
C ILE A 25 -1.69 -5.35 -0.60
N ALA A 26 -1.40 -5.68 0.65
CA ALA A 26 -0.85 -4.73 1.62
C ALA A 26 0.68 -4.69 1.57
N GLN A 27 1.25 -3.54 1.17
CA GLN A 27 2.70 -3.42 0.93
C GLN A 27 3.53 -3.64 2.21
N SER A 28 2.96 -3.30 3.37
CA SER A 28 3.58 -3.48 4.69
C SER A 28 3.86 -4.95 5.05
N LEU A 29 3.10 -5.89 4.48
CA LEU A 29 3.25 -7.32 4.79
C LEU A 29 4.47 -7.96 4.11
N ASP A 30 5.08 -7.26 3.17
CA ASP A 30 6.36 -7.63 2.56
C ASP A 30 7.47 -7.74 3.60
N ASN A 31 8.16 -8.87 3.61
CA ASN A 31 9.19 -9.18 4.61
C ASN A 31 10.41 -8.24 4.54
N GLN A 32 10.59 -7.48 3.45
CA GLN A 32 11.65 -6.49 3.29
C GLN A 32 11.15 -5.03 3.31
N TRP A 33 9.85 -4.80 3.50
CA TRP A 33 9.30 -3.45 3.65
C TRP A 33 9.73 -2.79 4.96
N VAL A 34 10.10 -1.51 4.86
CA VAL A 34 10.39 -0.60 5.97
C VAL A 34 9.97 0.83 5.56
N PRO A 35 9.40 1.64 6.48
CA PRO A 35 9.12 3.05 6.24
C PRO A 35 10.37 3.83 5.81
N ALA A 36 10.23 4.84 4.96
CA ALA A 36 11.38 5.59 4.44
C ALA A 36 12.31 6.19 5.53
N PRO A 37 11.82 6.77 6.66
CA PRO A 37 12.70 7.23 7.73
C PRO A 37 13.51 6.10 8.38
N LEU A 38 12.88 4.93 8.59
CA LEU A 38 13.54 3.76 9.18
C LEU A 38 14.56 3.16 8.21
N ALA A 39 14.30 3.16 6.91
CA ALA A 39 15.26 2.76 5.88
C ALA A 39 16.51 3.66 5.88
N LYS A 40 16.33 4.99 6.00
CA LYS A 40 17.45 5.94 6.12
C LYS A 40 18.27 5.70 7.40
N ASP A 41 17.61 5.47 8.55
CA ASP A 41 18.29 5.17 9.83
C ASP A 41 18.90 3.74 9.88
N MET A 42 18.42 2.79 9.07
CA MET A 42 19.10 1.50 8.85
C MET A 42 20.40 1.70 8.09
N ILE A 43 20.36 2.43 6.96
CA ILE A 43 21.51 2.73 6.10
C ILE A 43 22.58 3.52 6.87
N ALA A 44 22.19 4.60 7.55
CA ALA A 44 23.12 5.45 8.29
C ALA A 44 23.83 4.74 9.46
N ARG A 45 23.23 3.68 10.02
CA ARG A 45 23.78 2.90 11.15
C ARG A 45 24.21 1.47 10.80
N GLY A 46 24.15 1.08 9.52
CA GLY A 46 24.47 -0.28 9.07
C GLY A 46 23.62 -1.41 9.68
N ARG A 47 22.37 -1.12 10.06
CA ARG A 47 21.50 -2.10 10.77
C ARG A 47 20.72 -3.00 9.81
N SER A 48 20.62 -4.29 10.16
CA SER A 48 19.75 -5.27 9.49
C SER A 48 18.29 -5.18 9.92
N LEU A 49 17.39 -5.87 9.20
CA LEU A 49 15.97 -5.97 9.53
C LEU A 49 15.73 -6.56 10.93
N ASP A 50 16.53 -7.53 11.36
CA ASP A 50 16.43 -8.11 12.71
C ASP A 50 16.80 -7.11 13.82
N GLN A 51 17.80 -6.26 13.58
CA GLN A 51 18.24 -5.24 14.55
C GLN A 51 17.21 -4.10 14.73
N ILE A 52 16.27 -3.94 13.79
CA ILE A 52 15.15 -2.98 13.85
C ILE A 52 13.78 -3.67 13.98
N ALA A 53 13.77 -4.99 14.20
CA ALA A 53 12.54 -5.78 14.23
C ALA A 53 11.50 -5.24 15.24
N PRO A 54 11.84 -4.79 16.46
CA PRO A 54 10.84 -4.23 17.39
C PRO A 54 10.12 -2.99 16.84
N GLN A 55 10.85 -2.08 16.16
CA GLN A 55 10.27 -0.87 15.57
C GLN A 55 9.41 -1.23 14.34
N ARG A 56 9.95 -2.04 13.43
CA ARG A 56 9.23 -2.50 12.23
C ARG A 56 7.97 -3.29 12.58
N LEU A 57 8.01 -4.13 13.62
CA LEU A 57 6.91 -4.98 14.06
C LEU A 57 5.68 -4.16 14.47
N GLN A 58 5.86 -2.99 15.09
CA GLN A 58 4.76 -2.10 15.47
C GLN A 58 4.04 -1.56 14.22
N GLU A 59 4.79 -1.01 13.27
CA GLU A 59 4.24 -0.45 12.03
C GLU A 59 3.57 -1.51 11.16
N VAL A 60 4.25 -2.65 10.92
CA VAL A 60 3.71 -3.74 10.09
C VAL A 60 2.43 -4.32 10.71
N ARG A 61 2.36 -4.50 12.03
CA ARG A 61 1.14 -5.05 12.68
C ARG A 61 -0.03 -4.07 12.64
N ALA A 62 0.23 -2.78 12.84
CA ALA A 62 -0.82 -1.76 12.71
C ALA A 62 -1.43 -1.79 11.30
N GLU A 63 -0.59 -1.89 10.27
CA GLU A 63 -1.03 -1.99 8.87
C GLU A 63 -1.64 -3.34 8.50
N TYR A 64 -1.16 -4.45 9.07
CA TYR A 64 -1.78 -5.77 8.91
C TYR A 64 -3.24 -5.77 9.42
N PHE A 65 -3.47 -5.26 10.63
CA PHE A 65 -4.81 -5.17 11.19
C PHE A 65 -5.67 -4.13 10.44
N ARG A 66 -5.11 -2.99 10.02
CA ARG A 66 -5.82 -2.06 9.10
C ARG A 66 -6.22 -2.76 7.80
N SER A 67 -5.38 -3.63 7.24
CA SER A 67 -5.72 -4.39 6.03
C SER A 67 -6.93 -5.31 6.27
N LEU A 68 -6.92 -6.08 7.36
CA LEU A 68 -8.01 -6.98 7.73
C LEU A 68 -9.29 -6.27 8.17
N ILE A 69 -9.22 -5.03 8.65
CA ILE A 69 -10.39 -4.19 8.98
C ILE A 69 -11.00 -3.60 7.71
N ASN A 70 -10.17 -3.01 6.83
CA ASN A 70 -10.62 -2.16 5.73
C ASN A 70 -10.86 -2.90 4.40
N ALA A 71 -10.44 -4.16 4.28
CA ALA A 71 -10.61 -4.96 3.06
C ALA A 71 -11.45 -6.23 3.31
N SER A 72 -12.17 -6.66 2.27
CA SER A 72 -12.92 -7.92 2.33
C SER A 72 -11.98 -9.12 2.30
N GLN A 73 -10.91 -9.05 1.50
CA GLN A 73 -9.83 -10.02 1.46
C GLN A 73 -8.46 -9.32 1.48
N VAL A 74 -7.49 -9.91 2.16
CA VAL A 74 -6.08 -9.51 2.10
C VAL A 74 -5.30 -10.63 1.43
N VAL A 75 -4.71 -10.35 0.27
CA VAL A 75 -3.84 -11.29 -0.45
C VAL A 75 -2.43 -11.14 0.08
N ILE A 76 -1.83 -12.26 0.51
CA ILE A 76 -0.52 -12.31 1.14
C ILE A 76 0.34 -13.32 0.38
N ASN A 77 1.55 -12.93 -0.06
CA ASN A 77 2.51 -13.88 -0.62
C ASN A 77 2.81 -14.97 0.42
N ARG A 78 2.71 -16.25 0.02
CA ARG A 78 2.93 -17.40 0.90
C ARG A 78 4.21 -17.30 1.75
N ALA A 79 5.28 -16.74 1.18
CA ALA A 79 6.55 -16.55 1.88
C ALA A 79 6.45 -15.66 3.14
N TYR A 80 5.52 -14.71 3.17
CA TYR A 80 5.42 -13.74 4.26
C TYR A 80 4.79 -14.34 5.52
N PHE A 81 4.02 -15.43 5.43
CA PHE A 81 3.47 -16.09 6.62
C PHE A 81 4.58 -16.56 7.56
N TYR A 82 5.65 -17.15 7.02
CA TYR A 82 6.78 -17.66 7.82
C TYR A 82 7.98 -16.71 7.90
N ASN A 83 8.17 -15.80 6.94
CA ASN A 83 9.28 -14.83 6.95
C ASN A 83 8.94 -13.45 7.52
N ASN A 84 7.70 -13.17 7.94
CA ASN A 84 7.34 -11.90 8.58
C ASN A 84 6.79 -12.11 10.00
N ASP A 85 7.59 -11.73 11.01
CA ASP A 85 7.26 -11.85 12.44
C ASP A 85 5.99 -11.08 12.85
N ALA A 86 5.52 -10.14 12.03
CA ALA A 86 4.24 -9.47 12.24
C ALA A 86 3.03 -10.39 11.99
N ILE A 87 3.19 -11.44 11.18
CA ILE A 87 2.16 -12.41 10.82
C ILE A 87 2.40 -13.72 11.58
N SER A 88 3.62 -14.27 11.51
CA SER A 88 3.95 -15.60 12.06
C SER A 88 3.61 -15.71 13.55
N ARG A 89 3.87 -14.67 14.33
CA ARG A 89 3.60 -14.64 15.78
C ARG A 89 2.12 -14.82 16.17
N ASP A 90 1.18 -14.58 15.26
CA ASP A 90 -0.25 -14.77 15.55
C ASP A 90 -0.65 -16.26 15.49
N PHE A 91 0.23 -17.12 14.95
CA PHE A 91 0.02 -18.56 14.89
C PHE A 91 1.22 -19.41 15.37
N ALA A 92 2.36 -18.79 15.70
CA ALA A 92 3.55 -19.45 16.25
C ALA A 92 3.30 -20.20 17.58
N GLN A 93 2.30 -19.78 18.35
CA GLN A 93 1.86 -20.43 19.58
C GLN A 93 0.38 -20.85 19.46
N GLU A 94 0.00 -21.89 20.18
CA GLU A 94 -1.41 -22.27 20.32
C GLU A 94 -2.23 -21.22 21.08
N GLY A 95 -3.54 -21.18 20.82
CA GLY A 95 -4.49 -20.30 21.49
C GLY A 95 -5.36 -19.49 20.52
N GLU A 96 -6.06 -18.49 21.07
CA GLU A 96 -7.10 -17.73 20.39
C GLU A 96 -6.64 -17.05 19.09
N SER A 97 -5.36 -16.66 19.00
CA SER A 97 -4.80 -16.02 17.80
C SER A 97 -4.57 -17.03 16.68
N ARG A 98 -4.04 -18.24 16.97
CA ARG A 98 -3.90 -19.33 15.98
C ARG A 98 -5.28 -19.74 15.44
N THR A 99 -6.26 -19.89 16.33
CA THR A 99 -7.66 -20.17 15.95
C THR A 99 -8.30 -19.04 15.13
N ALA A 100 -8.04 -17.77 15.46
CA ALA A 100 -8.50 -16.65 14.67
C ALA A 100 -7.85 -16.64 13.27
N HIS A 101 -6.55 -16.93 13.18
CA HIS A 101 -5.84 -17.05 11.90
C HIS A 101 -6.42 -18.15 11.02
N GLN A 102 -6.67 -19.33 11.58
CA GLN A 102 -7.34 -20.45 10.89
C GLN A 102 -8.71 -20.06 10.35
N LYS A 103 -9.53 -19.37 11.15
CA LYS A 103 -10.86 -18.89 10.72
C LYS A 103 -10.79 -17.79 9.65
N LEU A 104 -9.76 -16.94 9.68
CA LEU A 104 -9.53 -15.92 8.65
C LEU A 104 -9.06 -16.54 7.31
N LEU A 105 -8.28 -17.64 7.35
CA LEU A 105 -7.95 -18.44 6.17
C LEU A 105 -9.18 -19.18 5.61
N ALA A 106 -9.95 -19.86 6.47
CA ALA A 106 -11.13 -20.63 6.10
C ALA A 106 -12.27 -19.76 5.51
N SER A 107 -12.46 -18.55 6.03
CA SER A 107 -13.41 -17.58 5.49
C SER A 107 -12.93 -16.91 4.20
N GLY A 108 -11.66 -17.09 3.80
CA GLY A 108 -11.05 -16.39 2.68
C GLY A 108 -10.79 -14.90 2.94
N ALA A 109 -10.82 -14.46 4.19
CA ALA A 109 -10.41 -13.11 4.61
C ALA A 109 -8.90 -12.89 4.42
N ILE A 110 -8.12 -13.95 4.66
CA ILE A 110 -6.71 -14.06 4.30
C ILE A 110 -6.61 -15.04 3.13
N VAL A 111 -5.94 -14.63 2.05
CA VAL A 111 -5.77 -15.44 0.84
C VAL A 111 -4.27 -15.58 0.55
N PRO A 112 -3.67 -16.77 0.73
CA PRO A 112 -2.31 -17.03 0.26
C PRO A 112 -2.22 -16.93 -1.27
N PHE A 113 -1.32 -16.07 -1.77
CA PHE A 113 -0.84 -16.13 -3.14
C PHE A 113 0.32 -17.13 -3.21
N LEU A 114 0.16 -18.16 -4.05
CA LEU A 114 1.21 -19.15 -4.35
C LEU A 114 1.84 -18.75 -5.69
N LEU A 115 3.16 -18.67 -5.75
CA LEU A 115 3.88 -18.16 -6.93
C LEU A 115 4.11 -19.29 -7.93
N ASN A 116 4.79 -20.34 -7.47
CA ASN A 116 5.00 -21.58 -8.22
C ASN A 116 4.43 -22.79 -7.49
N GLU A 117 4.20 -22.67 -6.18
CA GLU A 117 3.76 -23.76 -5.32
C GLU A 117 2.34 -24.20 -5.68
N ARG A 118 2.10 -25.50 -5.63
CA ARG A 118 0.79 -26.12 -5.86
C ARG A 118 0.00 -26.25 -4.56
N HIS A 119 0.66 -26.15 -3.41
CA HIS A 119 0.01 -26.30 -2.11
C HIS A 119 0.57 -25.29 -1.08
N PRO A 120 -0.27 -24.68 -0.22
CA PRO A 120 0.20 -23.69 0.77
C PRO A 120 1.23 -24.25 1.76
N ALA A 121 1.21 -25.57 2.04
CA ALA A 121 2.16 -26.25 2.94
C ALA A 121 3.42 -26.81 2.24
N GLU A 122 3.60 -26.59 0.94
CA GLU A 122 4.75 -27.08 0.15
C GLU A 122 6.08 -26.51 0.67
N GLU A 123 7.12 -27.34 0.79
CA GLU A 123 8.39 -26.89 1.37
C GLU A 123 9.07 -25.84 0.48
N PRO A 124 9.46 -24.67 1.01
CA PRO A 124 10.09 -23.63 0.21
C PRO A 124 11.50 -24.04 -0.25
N PRO A 125 11.88 -23.75 -1.51
CA PRO A 125 13.25 -23.93 -1.96
C PRO A 125 14.27 -23.20 -1.07
N ALA A 126 15.43 -23.82 -0.82
CA ALA A 126 16.45 -23.33 0.11
C ALA A 126 16.91 -21.87 -0.16
N HIS A 127 16.87 -21.41 -1.42
CA HIS A 127 17.23 -20.04 -1.81
C HIS A 127 16.21 -18.96 -1.37
N LEU A 128 15.04 -19.35 -0.86
CA LEU A 128 14.06 -18.40 -0.29
C LEU A 128 14.32 -18.08 1.19
N HIS A 129 15.34 -18.69 1.80
CA HIS A 129 15.79 -18.42 3.18
C HIS A 129 14.63 -18.41 4.20
N ALA A 130 13.78 -19.43 4.13
CA ALA A 130 12.64 -19.58 5.03
C ALA A 130 13.10 -19.70 6.50
N ARG A 131 12.44 -18.98 7.41
CA ARG A 131 12.61 -19.17 8.87
C ARG A 131 12.02 -20.54 9.28
N PRO A 132 12.83 -21.51 9.75
CA PRO A 132 12.33 -22.88 9.99
C PRO A 132 11.15 -22.93 10.95
N ASP A 133 11.29 -22.35 12.15
CA ASP A 133 10.25 -22.31 13.17
C ASP A 133 8.94 -21.67 12.66
N GLY A 134 9.06 -20.61 11.86
CA GLY A 134 7.93 -19.94 11.23
C GLY A 134 7.23 -20.82 10.19
N PHE A 135 7.98 -21.63 9.44
CA PHE A 135 7.42 -22.55 8.46
C PHE A 135 6.78 -23.79 9.11
N THR A 136 7.40 -24.35 10.16
CA THR A 136 6.79 -25.42 10.96
C THR A 136 5.48 -24.94 11.59
N ALA A 137 5.46 -23.78 12.23
CA ALA A 137 4.23 -23.20 12.78
C ALA A 137 3.16 -22.94 11.70
N TRP A 138 3.56 -22.58 10.48
CA TRP A 138 2.64 -22.42 9.35
C TRP A 138 2.01 -23.77 8.94
N GLN A 139 2.82 -24.82 8.81
CA GLN A 139 2.33 -26.17 8.51
C GLN A 139 1.41 -26.72 9.62
N GLU A 140 1.75 -26.55 10.90
CA GLU A 140 0.88 -26.90 12.04
C GLU A 140 -0.45 -26.15 11.98
N THR A 141 -0.41 -24.84 11.69
CA THR A 141 -1.60 -23.99 11.64
C THR A 141 -2.56 -24.45 10.55
N LEU A 142 -2.02 -24.83 9.38
CA LEU A 142 -2.77 -25.42 8.27
C LEU A 142 -3.33 -26.81 8.62
N ALA A 143 -2.53 -27.69 9.23
CA ALA A 143 -2.95 -29.02 9.64
C ALA A 143 -4.05 -29.01 10.73
N GLY A 144 -4.09 -27.96 11.55
CA GLY A 144 -5.14 -27.74 12.55
C GLY A 144 -6.46 -27.15 12.02
N ILE A 145 -6.59 -26.89 10.71
CA ILE A 145 -7.84 -26.42 10.11
C ILE A 145 -8.83 -27.61 10.01
N PRO A 146 -10.10 -27.46 10.43
CA PRO A 146 -11.08 -28.54 10.34
C PRO A 146 -11.26 -29.09 8.92
N ALA A 147 -11.43 -30.40 8.77
CA ALA A 147 -11.59 -31.06 7.46
C ALA A 147 -12.88 -30.65 6.69
N THR A 148 -13.76 -29.84 7.28
CA THR A 148 -14.90 -29.17 6.62
C THR A 148 -14.52 -27.86 5.94
N ASP A 149 -13.44 -27.22 6.39
CA ASP A 149 -13.05 -25.88 6.02
C ASP A 149 -11.98 -25.91 4.91
N ARG A 150 -11.89 -24.86 4.09
CA ARG A 150 -10.93 -24.82 2.97
C ARG A 150 -10.22 -23.47 2.92
N VAL A 151 -8.90 -23.49 2.75
CA VAL A 151 -8.10 -22.28 2.53
C VAL A 151 -8.17 -21.89 1.06
N ARG A 152 -8.73 -20.71 0.76
CA ARG A 152 -8.71 -20.17 -0.61
C ARG A 152 -7.29 -19.75 -0.96
N CYS A 153 -6.69 -20.38 -1.98
CA CYS A 153 -5.33 -20.07 -2.44
C CYS A 153 -5.37 -19.54 -3.86
N VAL A 154 -4.72 -18.40 -4.13
CA VAL A 154 -4.70 -17.76 -5.46
C VAL A 154 -3.38 -18.02 -6.20
N ARG A 155 -3.49 -18.39 -7.48
CA ARG A 155 -2.38 -18.58 -8.44
C ARG A 155 -2.72 -17.88 -9.75
N MET A 156 -1.72 -17.63 -10.59
CA MET A 156 -1.94 -17.07 -11.93
C MET A 156 -2.64 -18.08 -12.85
N SER A 157 -2.34 -19.37 -12.70
CA SER A 157 -3.13 -20.45 -13.30
C SER A 157 -3.18 -21.70 -12.41
N TRP A 158 -4.23 -22.49 -12.63
CA TRP A 158 -4.36 -23.87 -12.15
C TRP A 158 -4.57 -24.87 -13.30
N ASP A 159 -4.69 -24.39 -14.55
CA ASP A 159 -4.87 -25.21 -15.75
C ASP A 159 -3.52 -25.75 -16.24
N ASP A 160 -3.00 -26.75 -15.54
CA ASP A 160 -1.70 -27.34 -15.87
C ASP A 160 -1.85 -28.77 -16.40
N THR A 161 -1.47 -29.01 -17.65
CA THR A 161 -1.48 -30.35 -18.27
C THR A 161 -0.19 -31.14 -18.04
N SER A 162 0.95 -30.45 -17.84
CA SER A 162 2.15 -31.03 -17.22
C SER A 162 3.12 -29.93 -16.76
N GLY A 163 3.86 -30.18 -15.67
CA GLY A 163 5.04 -29.39 -15.30
C GLY A 163 4.83 -27.89 -14.98
N ASP A 164 3.64 -27.46 -14.55
CA ASP A 164 3.39 -26.06 -14.15
C ASP A 164 3.66 -25.01 -15.26
N GLN A 165 3.53 -25.37 -16.53
CA GLN A 165 3.95 -24.50 -17.62
C GLN A 165 3.05 -23.26 -17.76
N GLU A 166 1.73 -23.40 -17.64
CA GLU A 166 0.80 -22.29 -17.80
C GLU A 166 0.91 -21.30 -16.63
N ASN A 167 0.96 -21.79 -15.38
CA ASN A 167 1.17 -20.91 -14.24
C ASN A 167 2.50 -20.14 -14.31
N ARG A 168 3.59 -20.79 -14.74
CA ARG A 168 4.89 -20.12 -14.93
C ARG A 168 4.85 -19.08 -16.04
N GLU A 169 4.18 -19.35 -17.16
CA GLU A 169 4.07 -18.38 -18.27
C GLU A 169 3.15 -17.20 -17.93
N GLN A 170 1.99 -17.45 -17.31
CA GLN A 170 1.14 -16.35 -16.81
C GLN A 170 1.85 -15.52 -15.73
N THR A 171 2.63 -16.14 -14.84
CA THR A 171 3.46 -15.42 -13.86
C THR A 171 4.56 -14.60 -14.54
N ARG A 172 5.20 -15.13 -15.60
CA ARG A 172 6.18 -14.39 -16.40
C ARG A 172 5.54 -13.17 -17.06
N ILE A 173 4.41 -13.34 -17.74
CA ILE A 173 3.71 -12.29 -18.51
C ILE A 173 3.08 -11.23 -17.59
N ARG A 174 2.44 -11.64 -16.49
CA ARG A 174 1.66 -10.73 -15.63
C ARG A 174 2.47 -10.10 -14.50
N LEU A 175 3.52 -10.78 -14.02
CA LEU A 175 4.31 -10.34 -12.87
C LEU A 175 5.73 -9.93 -13.27
N PHE A 176 6.56 -10.86 -13.75
CA PHE A 176 8.00 -10.55 -13.92
C PHE A 176 8.30 -9.59 -15.07
N GLN A 177 7.64 -9.74 -16.23
CA GLN A 177 7.83 -8.84 -17.36
C GLN A 177 7.35 -7.40 -17.06
N PRO A 178 6.14 -7.16 -16.51
CA PRO A 178 5.71 -5.81 -16.16
C PRO A 178 6.52 -5.16 -15.02
N PHE A 179 7.11 -5.95 -14.12
CA PHE A 179 8.09 -5.45 -13.15
C PHE A 179 9.35 -4.93 -13.88
N ALA A 180 9.90 -5.72 -14.81
CA ALA A 180 11.07 -5.34 -15.59
C ALA A 180 10.80 -4.09 -16.44
N GLU A 181 9.69 -4.06 -17.18
CA GLU A 181 9.26 -2.93 -18.01
C GLU A 181 9.09 -1.64 -17.19
N ARG A 182 8.48 -1.72 -16.00
CA ARG A 182 8.36 -0.56 -15.08
C ARG A 182 9.71 -0.05 -14.60
N VAL A 183 10.63 -0.95 -14.23
CA VAL A 183 11.99 -0.55 -13.83
C VAL A 183 12.72 0.09 -15.01
N GLN A 184 12.63 -0.49 -16.21
CA GLN A 184 13.29 0.01 -17.43
C GLN A 184 12.68 1.35 -17.91
N GLY A 185 11.39 1.58 -17.64
CA GLY A 185 10.70 2.84 -17.89
C GLY A 185 11.00 3.97 -16.90
N LEU A 186 11.78 3.75 -15.83
CA LEU A 186 12.06 4.79 -14.82
C LEU A 186 12.76 6.02 -15.39
N THR A 187 13.60 5.87 -16.41
CA THR A 187 14.25 7.01 -17.11
C THR A 187 13.35 7.71 -18.13
N ALA A 188 12.19 7.16 -18.47
CA ALA A 188 11.18 7.83 -19.31
C ALA A 188 10.23 8.72 -18.49
N LYS A 189 10.33 8.68 -17.15
CA LYS A 189 9.60 9.54 -16.23
C LYS A 189 10.24 10.93 -16.17
N ASP A 190 9.48 11.89 -15.66
CA ASP A 190 9.99 13.20 -15.28
C ASP A 190 10.86 13.05 -14.02
N ILE A 191 12.17 13.22 -14.20
CA ILE A 191 13.17 12.89 -13.19
C ILE A 191 13.19 13.91 -12.06
N ASP A 192 12.91 15.19 -12.34
CA ASP A 192 12.83 16.22 -11.29
C ASP A 192 11.64 15.97 -10.36
N VAL A 193 10.48 15.61 -10.92
CA VAL A 193 9.32 15.15 -10.15
C VAL A 193 9.67 13.91 -9.32
N LEU A 194 10.30 12.91 -9.94
CA LEU A 194 10.64 11.64 -9.29
C LEU A 194 11.63 11.86 -8.13
N ALA A 195 12.68 12.66 -8.35
CA ALA A 195 13.68 13.02 -7.36
C ALA A 195 13.05 13.74 -6.15
N ALA A 196 12.19 14.74 -6.40
CA ALA A 196 11.49 15.45 -5.34
C ALA A 196 10.57 14.51 -4.53
N GLN A 197 9.87 13.59 -5.20
CA GLN A 197 8.94 12.66 -4.54
C GLN A 197 9.62 11.65 -3.62
N VAL A 198 10.84 11.20 -3.96
CA VAL A 198 11.67 10.33 -3.09
C VAL A 198 12.49 11.09 -2.04
N GLY A 199 12.51 12.42 -2.11
CA GLY A 199 13.23 13.28 -1.17
C GLY A 199 14.72 13.46 -1.48
N VAL A 200 15.08 13.52 -2.75
CA VAL A 200 16.40 13.99 -3.24
C VAL A 200 16.40 15.51 -3.33
N ASP A 201 17.46 16.15 -2.83
CA ASP A 201 17.67 17.59 -2.97
C ASP A 201 17.76 17.99 -4.45
N ARG A 202 17.20 19.14 -4.82
CA ARG A 202 17.22 19.64 -6.22
C ARG A 202 18.65 19.76 -6.80
N ARG A 203 19.66 20.04 -5.97
CA ARG A 203 21.08 20.10 -6.38
C ARG A 203 21.65 18.73 -6.79
N ASP A 204 21.07 17.64 -6.29
CA ASP A 204 21.51 16.26 -6.49
C ASP A 204 20.67 15.54 -7.56
N ALA A 205 19.65 16.20 -8.13
CA ALA A 205 18.75 15.65 -9.14
C ALA A 205 19.50 15.06 -10.36
N ASP A 206 20.46 15.77 -10.93
CA ASP A 206 21.30 15.26 -12.04
C ASP A 206 22.11 14.01 -11.67
N ARG A 207 22.54 13.90 -10.41
CA ARG A 207 23.31 12.76 -9.90
C ARG A 207 22.40 11.57 -9.67
N PHE A 208 21.18 11.81 -9.18
CA PHE A 208 20.12 10.82 -9.08
C PHE A 208 19.66 10.33 -10.46
N ALA A 209 19.51 11.22 -11.43
CA ALA A 209 19.19 10.89 -12.83
C ALA A 209 20.19 9.90 -13.43
N ARG A 210 21.48 10.16 -13.27
CA ARG A 210 22.55 9.25 -13.72
C ARG A 210 22.46 7.88 -13.02
N ARG A 211 22.28 7.87 -11.69
CA ARG A 211 22.17 6.63 -10.92
C ARG A 211 20.92 5.82 -11.30
N LEU A 212 19.81 6.47 -11.61
CA LEU A 212 18.60 5.81 -12.13
C LEU A 212 18.84 5.23 -13.53
N GLY A 213 19.61 5.92 -14.37
CA GLY A 213 20.11 5.40 -15.65
C GLY A 213 20.94 4.13 -15.51
N GLU A 214 21.79 4.03 -14.48
CA GLU A 214 22.54 2.82 -14.16
C GLU A 214 21.61 1.65 -13.78
N VAL A 215 20.57 1.90 -12.96
CA VAL A 215 19.54 0.91 -12.60
C VAL A 215 18.80 0.39 -13.85
N VAL A 216 18.40 1.30 -14.74
CA VAL A 216 17.75 0.97 -16.02
C VAL A 216 18.68 0.17 -16.93
N ALA A 217 19.95 0.59 -17.07
CA ALA A 217 20.93 -0.10 -17.90
C ALA A 217 21.20 -1.53 -17.42
N PHE A 218 21.37 -1.74 -16.11
CA PHE A 218 21.54 -3.06 -15.51
C PHE A 218 20.30 -3.94 -15.69
N SER A 219 19.09 -3.39 -15.51
CA SER A 219 17.83 -4.10 -15.76
C SER A 219 17.68 -4.54 -17.21
N ASN A 220 18.05 -3.68 -18.17
CA ASN A 220 18.07 -4.01 -19.60
C ASN A 220 19.09 -5.11 -19.91
N ASP A 221 20.30 -5.02 -19.36
CA ASP A 221 21.36 -6.01 -19.57
C ASP A 221 20.99 -7.39 -19.00
N LEU A 222 20.33 -7.47 -17.84
CA LEU A 222 19.73 -8.71 -17.34
C LEU A 222 18.73 -9.30 -18.37
N SER A 223 17.83 -8.49 -18.91
CA SER A 223 16.87 -8.93 -19.93
C SER A 223 17.55 -9.41 -21.23
N VAL A 224 18.58 -8.71 -21.71
CA VAL A 224 19.39 -9.12 -22.87
C VAL A 224 20.09 -10.46 -22.62
N ARG A 225 20.65 -10.65 -21.42
CA ARG A 225 21.26 -11.91 -20.95
C ARG A 225 20.23 -13.01 -20.61
N ARG A 226 18.92 -12.76 -20.81
CA ARG A 226 17.79 -13.64 -20.45
C ARG A 226 17.77 -14.05 -18.97
N GLN A 227 18.32 -13.20 -18.10
CA GLN A 227 18.28 -13.35 -16.66
C GLN A 227 17.02 -12.69 -16.08
N PRO A 228 16.43 -13.23 -15.02
CA PRO A 228 15.20 -12.69 -14.44
C PRO A 228 15.49 -11.34 -13.76
N VAL A 229 14.78 -10.29 -14.18
CA VAL A 229 14.77 -8.99 -13.49
C VAL A 229 13.84 -9.12 -12.28
N VAL A 230 14.42 -9.28 -11.09
CA VAL A 230 13.68 -9.35 -9.82
C VAL A 230 14.27 -8.39 -8.79
N ARG A 231 13.46 -7.96 -7.83
CA ARG A 231 13.86 -6.98 -6.79
C ARG A 231 15.17 -7.34 -6.11
N ASN A 232 15.37 -8.61 -5.73
CA ASN A 232 16.57 -9.03 -5.00
C ASN A 232 17.87 -8.83 -5.80
N THR A 233 17.86 -9.08 -7.11
CA THR A 233 19.02 -8.84 -7.99
C THR A 233 19.33 -7.35 -8.12
N LEU A 234 18.30 -6.50 -8.17
CA LEU A 234 18.47 -5.05 -8.17
C LEU A 234 18.90 -4.52 -6.79
N TYR A 235 18.52 -5.18 -5.70
CA TYR A 235 19.00 -4.86 -4.35
C TYR A 235 20.45 -5.24 -4.15
N GLU A 236 20.87 -6.43 -4.58
CA GLU A 236 22.26 -6.88 -4.53
C GLU A 236 23.20 -5.86 -5.20
N GLU A 237 22.85 -5.39 -6.39
CA GLU A 237 23.63 -4.38 -7.13
C GLU A 237 23.51 -2.98 -6.50
N PHE A 238 22.31 -2.45 -6.26
CA PHE A 238 22.11 -1.02 -6.00
C PHE A 238 21.86 -0.62 -4.54
N VAL A 239 21.50 -1.55 -3.64
CA VAL A 239 20.97 -1.23 -2.30
C VAL A 239 21.69 -1.94 -1.15
N SER A 240 21.96 -3.24 -1.28
CA SER A 240 22.48 -4.09 -0.20
C SER A 240 24.01 -4.10 -0.14
N VAL A 241 24.55 -4.41 1.04
CA VAL A 241 26.00 -4.62 1.23
C VAL A 241 26.45 -5.85 0.43
N PRO A 242 27.48 -5.74 -0.43
CA PRO A 242 27.95 -6.87 -1.25
C PRO A 242 28.26 -8.13 -0.45
N GLY A 243 27.86 -9.29 -0.96
CA GLY A 243 28.10 -10.58 -0.32
C GLY A 243 27.25 -10.89 0.93
N THR A 244 26.33 -10.01 1.31
CA THR A 244 25.35 -10.28 2.39
C THR A 244 24.07 -10.91 1.85
N ASN A 245 23.35 -11.67 2.70
CA ASN A 245 22.04 -12.19 2.32
C ASN A 245 21.04 -11.03 2.21
N ILE A 246 20.44 -10.84 1.04
CA ILE A 246 19.47 -9.77 0.75
C ILE A 246 18.24 -9.85 1.69
N ALA A 247 17.90 -11.04 2.20
CA ALA A 247 16.84 -11.24 3.19
C ALA A 247 17.14 -10.64 4.57
N GLU A 248 18.42 -10.43 4.94
CA GLU A 248 18.78 -9.71 6.18
C GLU A 248 18.51 -8.20 6.08
N GLY A 249 18.38 -7.67 4.87
CA GLY A 249 18.18 -6.23 4.63
C GLY A 249 19.30 -5.35 5.17
N ARG A 250 20.56 -5.78 5.04
CA ARG A 250 21.73 -4.95 5.29
C ARG A 250 21.97 -4.03 4.09
N TYR A 251 21.60 -2.76 4.24
CA TYR A 251 21.70 -1.76 3.18
C TYR A 251 23.02 -0.98 3.25
N ASP A 252 23.58 -0.65 2.10
CA ASP A 252 24.91 -0.09 1.94
C ASP A 252 24.88 1.45 1.85
N GLY A 253 25.37 2.13 2.88
CA GLY A 253 25.49 3.60 2.90
C GLY A 253 26.55 4.17 1.96
N GLY A 254 27.44 3.34 1.40
CA GLY A 254 28.38 3.73 0.36
C GLY A 254 27.74 3.80 -1.04
N LYS A 255 26.60 3.14 -1.26
CA LYS A 255 25.91 3.13 -2.57
C LYS A 255 25.07 4.42 -2.74
N PRO A 256 25.33 5.23 -3.79
CA PRO A 256 24.57 6.46 -4.01
C PRO A 256 23.07 6.20 -4.16
N PHE A 257 22.27 6.94 -3.40
CA PHE A 257 20.81 6.90 -3.38
C PHE A 257 20.19 5.53 -3.06
N ALA A 258 20.89 4.67 -2.31
CA ALA A 258 20.41 3.34 -1.94
C ALA A 258 19.03 3.35 -1.26
N ALA A 259 18.75 4.34 -0.39
CA ALA A 259 17.46 4.48 0.29
C ALA A 259 16.32 4.77 -0.69
N GLU A 260 16.55 5.73 -1.60
CA GLU A 260 15.58 6.20 -2.58
C GLU A 260 15.29 5.15 -3.65
N ILE A 261 16.34 4.47 -4.15
CA ILE A 261 16.23 3.34 -5.07
C ILE A 261 15.47 2.19 -4.41
N LYS A 262 15.75 1.87 -3.14
CA LYS A 262 15.01 0.85 -2.38
C LYS A 262 13.51 1.12 -2.40
N GLN A 263 13.11 2.35 -2.03
CA GLN A 263 11.72 2.76 -1.92
C GLN A 263 11.00 2.74 -3.28
N LEU A 264 11.67 3.13 -4.38
CA LEU A 264 11.11 3.01 -5.73
C LEU A 264 10.91 1.55 -6.16
N LEU A 265 11.89 0.69 -5.92
CA LEU A 265 11.80 -0.73 -6.27
C LEU A 265 10.76 -1.47 -5.41
N ASP A 266 10.59 -1.10 -4.13
CA ASP A 266 9.50 -1.61 -3.28
C ASP A 266 8.12 -1.17 -3.80
N LEU A 267 7.98 0.08 -4.24
CA LEU A 267 6.75 0.58 -4.82
C LEU A 267 6.40 -0.18 -6.10
N VAL A 268 7.35 -0.30 -7.03
CA VAL A 268 7.16 -1.05 -8.28
C VAL A 268 6.80 -2.50 -7.98
N TYR A 269 7.53 -3.17 -7.09
CA TYR A 269 7.29 -4.56 -6.71
C TYR A 269 5.87 -4.79 -6.16
N ASN A 270 5.42 -3.94 -5.23
CA ASN A 270 4.14 -4.13 -4.55
C ASN A 270 2.93 -3.69 -5.39
N VAL A 271 3.03 -2.63 -6.20
CA VAL A 271 1.98 -2.26 -7.17
C VAL A 271 1.81 -3.36 -8.22
N ASN A 272 2.92 -3.95 -8.66
CA ASN A 272 2.92 -4.92 -9.73
C ASN A 272 2.19 -6.24 -9.39
N LEU A 273 2.31 -6.75 -8.15
CA LEU A 273 1.49 -7.90 -7.73
C LEU A 273 0.00 -7.56 -7.67
N ALA A 274 -0.35 -6.34 -7.22
CA ALA A 274 -1.74 -5.91 -7.18
C ALA A 274 -2.36 -5.86 -8.59
N ASP A 275 -1.66 -5.27 -9.55
CA ASP A 275 -2.10 -5.19 -10.94
C ASP A 275 -2.15 -6.56 -11.63
N ALA A 276 -1.17 -7.43 -11.40
CA ALA A 276 -1.16 -8.79 -11.94
C ALA A 276 -2.39 -9.61 -11.48
N LEU A 277 -2.91 -9.29 -10.29
CA LEU A 277 -4.14 -9.87 -9.73
C LEU A 277 -5.41 -9.06 -10.09
N GLY A 278 -5.28 -7.92 -10.76
CA GLY A 278 -6.39 -7.00 -11.04
C GLY A 278 -7.01 -6.39 -9.78
N ARG A 279 -6.22 -6.16 -8.72
CA ARG A 279 -6.66 -5.67 -7.40
C ARG A 279 -5.80 -4.49 -6.95
N TYR A 280 -6.10 -3.93 -5.78
CA TYR A 280 -5.54 -2.65 -5.34
C TYR A 280 -4.38 -2.82 -4.35
N PRO A 281 -3.27 -2.08 -4.49
CA PRO A 281 -2.24 -2.01 -3.46
C PRO A 281 -2.72 -1.13 -2.31
N LEU A 282 -2.70 -1.65 -1.08
CA LEU A 282 -2.91 -0.87 0.13
C LEU A 282 -1.56 -0.30 0.60
N THR A 283 -1.35 0.99 0.33
CA THR A 283 -0.10 1.71 0.63
C THR A 283 -0.08 2.16 2.10
N PRO A 284 0.86 1.68 2.93
CA PRO A 284 0.94 2.05 4.34
C PRO A 284 1.55 3.45 4.54
N VAL A 285 1.41 3.98 5.76
CA VAL A 285 2.06 5.26 6.15
C VAL A 285 3.59 5.17 5.97
N GLY A 286 4.20 6.27 5.53
CA GLY A 286 5.66 6.36 5.36
C GLY A 286 6.22 5.61 4.13
N SER A 287 5.35 5.23 3.19
CA SER A 287 5.74 4.64 1.89
C SER A 287 5.43 5.59 0.73
N LEU A 288 6.17 5.42 -0.38
CA LEU A 288 5.84 6.08 -1.64
C LEU A 288 4.47 5.59 -2.16
N ARG A 289 3.75 6.47 -2.85
CA ARG A 289 2.41 6.19 -3.40
C ARG A 289 2.50 5.87 -4.90
N ARG A 290 1.54 5.10 -5.44
CA ARG A 290 1.48 4.71 -6.86
C ARG A 290 1.69 5.87 -7.85
N VAL A 291 1.16 7.06 -7.54
CA VAL A 291 1.32 8.29 -8.35
C VAL A 291 2.78 8.66 -8.65
N VAL A 292 3.74 8.21 -7.83
CA VAL A 292 5.20 8.39 -8.06
C VAL A 292 5.67 7.67 -9.34
N LEU A 293 4.97 6.64 -9.79
CA LEU A 293 5.24 5.94 -11.06
C LEU A 293 4.76 6.71 -12.30
N GLN A 294 4.02 7.82 -12.13
CA GLN A 294 3.53 8.72 -13.19
C GLN A 294 2.78 8.03 -14.34
N GLU A 295 2.17 6.85 -14.10
CA GLU A 295 1.57 5.98 -15.14
C GLU A 295 0.50 6.68 -16.00
N ALA A 296 -0.18 7.69 -15.45
CA ALA A 296 -1.16 8.49 -16.19
C ALA A 296 -0.52 9.31 -17.34
N ARG A 297 0.79 9.62 -17.30
CA ARG A 297 1.53 10.21 -18.44
C ARG A 297 1.70 9.22 -19.60
N GLU A 298 1.63 7.93 -19.34
CA GLU A 298 1.86 6.86 -20.32
C GLU A 298 0.55 6.34 -20.94
N ALA A 299 -0.57 6.50 -20.22
CA ALA A 299 -1.90 6.12 -20.68
C ALA A 299 -2.44 7.05 -21.79
N ARG A 300 -1.98 6.83 -23.02
CA ARG A 300 -2.34 7.66 -24.19
C ARG A 300 -3.84 7.62 -24.53
N SER A 301 -4.55 6.52 -24.28
CA SER A 301 -6.01 6.47 -24.48
C SER A 301 -6.69 5.33 -23.70
N THR A 302 -7.46 5.70 -22.69
CA THR A 302 -8.46 4.83 -22.04
C THR A 302 -9.61 5.71 -21.54
N ALA A 303 -10.85 5.21 -21.59
CA ALA A 303 -11.99 5.93 -21.02
C ALA A 303 -11.92 5.91 -19.48
N GLY A 304 -12.35 6.98 -18.81
CA GLY A 304 -12.43 7.07 -17.34
C GLY A 304 -11.52 8.10 -16.67
N PHE A 305 -10.84 8.98 -17.40
CA PHE A 305 -10.13 10.11 -16.82
C PHE A 305 -11.07 11.26 -16.45
N ILE A 306 -10.78 11.97 -15.35
CA ILE A 306 -11.32 13.31 -15.11
C ILE A 306 -10.49 14.30 -15.93
N GLU A 307 -11.08 14.84 -17.01
CA GLU A 307 -10.42 15.76 -17.94
C GLU A 307 -10.85 17.22 -17.76
N ASP A 308 -11.96 17.44 -17.04
CA ASP A 308 -12.62 18.73 -16.86
C ASP A 308 -12.38 19.30 -15.45
N PRO A 309 -11.81 20.52 -15.33
CA PRO A 309 -11.68 21.26 -14.07
C PRO A 309 -12.98 21.40 -13.25
N GLU A 310 -14.14 21.53 -13.90
CA GLU A 310 -15.42 21.69 -13.22
C GLU A 310 -15.94 20.37 -12.66
N GLN A 311 -15.62 19.22 -13.29
CA GLN A 311 -15.89 17.90 -12.72
C GLN A 311 -15.04 17.63 -11.49
N LEU A 312 -13.77 18.03 -11.51
CA LEU A 312 -12.86 17.94 -10.37
C LEU A 312 -13.31 18.86 -9.21
N LEU A 313 -13.74 20.09 -9.51
CA LEU A 313 -14.36 20.99 -8.53
C LEU A 313 -15.69 20.43 -8.00
N THR A 314 -16.48 19.79 -8.85
CA THR A 314 -17.76 19.17 -8.48
C THR A 314 -17.55 17.99 -7.55
N LEU A 315 -16.49 17.21 -7.74
CA LEU A 315 -16.04 16.15 -6.83
C LEU A 315 -15.70 16.73 -5.45
N LEU A 316 -14.92 17.82 -5.38
CA LEU A 316 -14.64 18.54 -4.13
C LEU A 316 -15.93 19.09 -3.47
N ARG A 317 -16.75 19.84 -4.22
CA ARG A 317 -17.97 20.50 -3.72
C ARG A 317 -18.99 19.50 -3.18
N ARG A 318 -19.11 18.33 -3.82
CA ARG A 318 -20.00 17.25 -3.38
C ARG A 318 -19.46 16.49 -2.16
N GLN A 319 -18.16 16.57 -1.89
CA GLN A 319 -17.56 16.08 -0.63
C GLN A 319 -17.71 17.09 0.53
N SER A 320 -17.74 18.41 0.27
CA SER A 320 -17.95 19.42 1.34
C SER A 320 -19.33 19.40 2.02
N PHE A 321 -20.33 18.73 1.46
CA PHE A 321 -21.64 18.59 2.11
C PHE A 321 -21.75 17.36 3.04
N ALA A 322 -20.69 16.56 3.18
CA ALA A 322 -20.59 15.53 4.20
C ALA A 322 -20.11 16.12 5.54
N THR A 323 -20.91 17.03 6.12
CA THR A 323 -20.69 17.56 7.48
C THR A 323 -21.05 16.49 8.51
N VAL A 324 -20.17 15.50 8.67
CA VAL A 324 -20.16 14.58 9.81
C VAL A 324 -18.73 14.53 10.34
N GLN A 325 -18.46 15.31 11.39
CA GLN A 325 -17.25 15.18 12.18
C GLN A 325 -17.29 13.87 13.00
N ASP A 326 -16.10 13.42 13.41
CA ASP A 326 -15.83 12.13 14.08
C ASP A 326 -16.01 10.91 13.16
N HIS A 327 -15.13 9.90 13.23
CA HIS A 327 -15.36 8.64 12.50
C HIS A 327 -14.22 7.87 11.76
N LEU A 328 -12.90 8.13 11.90
CA LEU A 328 -11.81 7.50 11.08
C LEU A 328 -10.68 6.78 11.88
N THR A 329 -10.28 5.54 11.54
CA THR A 329 -9.51 4.56 12.38
C THR A 329 -8.70 5.11 13.57
N PRO A 330 -9.05 4.80 14.83
CA PRO A 330 -8.26 5.23 15.99
C PRO A 330 -6.98 4.39 16.21
N ALA A 331 -5.97 5.01 16.85
CA ALA A 331 -4.75 4.34 17.35
C ALA A 331 -5.01 3.10 18.23
N ALA A 332 -6.23 3.00 18.77
CA ALA A 332 -6.78 1.84 19.46
C ALA A 332 -6.64 0.51 18.70
N VAL A 333 -6.54 0.50 17.36
CA VAL A 333 -6.24 -0.73 16.59
C VAL A 333 -4.92 -1.38 17.01
N ASN A 334 -3.93 -0.60 17.45
CA ASN A 334 -2.64 -1.13 17.92
C ASN A 334 -2.77 -1.93 19.23
N ALA A 335 -3.87 -1.79 19.96
CA ALA A 335 -4.15 -2.54 21.19
C ALA A 335 -4.95 -3.84 20.96
N LEU A 336 -5.43 -4.07 19.72
CA LEU A 336 -6.19 -5.26 19.36
C LEU A 336 -5.27 -6.48 19.14
N THR A 337 -5.87 -7.66 19.18
CA THR A 337 -5.29 -8.95 18.79
C THR A 337 -5.97 -9.47 17.54
N LEU A 338 -5.38 -10.47 16.87
CA LEU A 338 -6.01 -11.09 15.69
C LEU A 338 -7.39 -11.71 16.01
N HIS A 339 -7.60 -12.14 17.26
CA HIS A 339 -8.91 -12.59 17.75
C HIS A 339 -9.95 -11.46 17.75
N ASP A 340 -9.59 -10.27 18.25
CA ASP A 340 -10.50 -9.12 18.25
C ASP A 340 -10.84 -8.68 16.81
N ILE A 341 -9.88 -8.77 15.88
CA ILE A 341 -10.10 -8.52 14.44
C ILE A 341 -11.08 -9.55 13.86
N TYR A 342 -10.94 -10.84 14.18
CA TYR A 342 -11.88 -11.87 13.75
C TYR A 342 -13.30 -11.62 14.30
N GLN A 343 -13.42 -11.28 15.60
CA GLN A 343 -14.71 -10.93 16.22
C GLN A 343 -15.35 -9.71 15.55
N LEU A 344 -14.57 -8.65 15.30
CA LEU A 344 -15.04 -7.44 14.62
C LEU A 344 -15.64 -7.75 13.25
N ARG A 345 -15.01 -8.66 12.48
CA ARG A 345 -15.51 -9.12 11.17
C ARG A 345 -16.82 -9.92 11.25
N GLN A 346 -17.22 -10.42 12.41
CA GLN A 346 -18.54 -11.04 12.61
C GLN A 346 -19.65 -10.01 12.88
N THR A 347 -19.32 -8.74 13.14
CA THR A 347 -20.32 -7.71 13.48
C THR A 347 -21.14 -7.27 12.27
N SER A 348 -22.38 -6.83 12.48
CA SER A 348 -23.19 -6.18 11.46
C SER A 348 -22.53 -4.90 10.93
N ALA A 349 -21.88 -4.11 11.80
CA ALA A 349 -21.19 -2.88 11.43
C ALA A 349 -20.08 -3.10 10.40
N TRP A 350 -19.22 -4.10 10.60
CA TRP A 350 -18.19 -4.46 9.63
C TRP A 350 -18.80 -4.96 8.30
N ASN A 351 -19.79 -5.85 8.39
CA ASN A 351 -20.46 -6.41 7.21
C ASN A 351 -21.24 -5.34 6.41
N GLU A 352 -21.81 -4.33 7.06
CA GLU A 352 -22.42 -3.18 6.38
C GLU A 352 -21.36 -2.34 5.65
N TYR A 353 -20.29 -1.96 6.34
CA TYR A 353 -19.20 -1.16 5.78
C TYR A 353 -18.57 -1.82 4.55
N VAL A 354 -18.11 -3.07 4.69
CA VAL A 354 -17.41 -3.76 3.59
C VAL A 354 -18.33 -4.00 2.40
N ARG A 355 -19.63 -4.27 2.60
CA ARG A 355 -20.59 -4.35 1.48
C ARG A 355 -20.79 -3.01 0.76
N ALA A 356 -20.82 -1.88 1.47
CA ALA A 356 -20.86 -0.57 0.81
C ALA A 356 -19.56 -0.27 0.04
N PHE A 357 -18.42 -0.60 0.64
CA PHE A 357 -17.11 -0.30 0.07
C PHE A 357 -16.77 -1.19 -1.15
N SER A 358 -17.13 -2.47 -1.11
CA SER A 358 -17.00 -3.38 -2.27
C SER A 358 -17.94 -2.97 -3.41
N ALA A 359 -19.17 -2.53 -3.11
CA ALA A 359 -20.08 -2.01 -4.14
C ALA A 359 -19.52 -0.74 -4.81
N LEU A 360 -19.00 0.20 -4.01
CA LEU A 360 -18.31 1.39 -4.52
C LEU A 360 -17.08 1.04 -5.37
N THR A 361 -16.29 0.04 -4.94
CA THR A 361 -15.09 -0.40 -5.68
C THR A 361 -15.43 -1.09 -7.01
N ALA A 362 -16.61 -1.74 -7.09
CA ALA A 362 -17.09 -2.41 -8.29
C ALA A 362 -17.76 -1.46 -9.31
N ALA A 363 -18.24 -0.30 -8.86
CA ALA A 363 -18.85 0.75 -9.70
C ALA A 363 -18.30 2.15 -9.32
N PRO A 364 -17.03 2.46 -9.67
CA PRO A 364 -16.39 3.74 -9.29
C PRO A 364 -17.11 4.98 -9.83
N GLU A 365 -17.84 4.87 -10.94
CA GLU A 365 -18.67 5.92 -11.51
C GLU A 365 -19.81 6.36 -10.56
N ALA A 366 -20.28 5.46 -9.69
CA ALA A 366 -21.29 5.75 -8.67
C ALA A 366 -20.70 6.34 -7.37
N PHE A 367 -19.44 6.82 -7.40
CA PHE A 367 -18.72 7.31 -6.22
C PHE A 367 -19.47 8.43 -5.50
N HIS A 368 -20.01 9.40 -6.25
CA HIS A 368 -20.71 10.54 -5.67
C HIS A 368 -21.87 10.12 -4.77
N ASP A 369 -22.70 9.19 -5.25
CA ASP A 369 -23.95 8.80 -4.58
C ASP A 369 -23.70 7.80 -3.43
N SER A 370 -22.53 7.16 -3.44
CA SER A 370 -22.20 6.04 -2.54
C SER A 370 -21.22 6.40 -1.42
N VAL A 371 -20.37 7.43 -1.59
CA VAL A 371 -19.28 7.73 -0.64
C VAL A 371 -19.77 8.08 0.78
N GLY A 372 -20.84 8.87 0.92
CA GLY A 372 -21.41 9.21 2.23
C GLY A 372 -21.89 7.96 3.00
N ARG A 373 -22.55 7.03 2.30
CA ARG A 373 -23.01 5.75 2.88
C ARG A 373 -21.84 4.87 3.31
N VAL A 374 -20.72 4.88 2.60
CA VAL A 374 -19.49 4.18 3.01
C VAL A 374 -18.96 4.79 4.32
N PHE A 375 -18.90 6.11 4.40
CA PHE A 375 -18.44 6.85 5.57
C PHE A 375 -19.31 6.57 6.81
N ASP A 376 -20.63 6.70 6.72
CA ASP A 376 -21.57 6.44 7.83
C ASP A 376 -21.45 5.03 8.41
N ARG A 377 -21.19 4.04 7.57
CA ARG A 377 -21.01 2.64 7.99
C ARG A 377 -19.65 2.43 8.63
N TYR A 378 -18.62 3.11 8.11
CA TYR A 378 -17.30 3.12 8.71
C TYR A 378 -17.27 3.78 10.09
N VAL A 379 -18.11 4.80 10.29
CA VAL A 379 -18.30 5.45 11.58
C VAL A 379 -18.79 4.46 12.65
N ARG A 380 -19.77 3.63 12.29
CA ARG A 380 -20.28 2.55 13.14
C ARG A 380 -19.20 1.51 13.44
N LEU A 381 -18.42 1.12 12.42
CA LEU A 381 -17.30 0.18 12.59
C LEU A 381 -16.25 0.68 13.59
N ASN A 382 -15.89 1.97 13.53
CA ASN A 382 -14.94 2.57 14.48
C ASN A 382 -15.46 2.60 15.93
N SER A 383 -16.78 2.69 16.12
CA SER A 383 -17.37 2.55 17.46
C SER A 383 -17.15 1.14 18.05
N GLU A 384 -17.26 0.09 17.23
CA GLU A 384 -16.96 -1.29 17.67
C GLU A 384 -15.47 -1.51 17.93
N ILE A 385 -14.57 -0.95 17.10
CA ILE A 385 -13.12 -0.95 17.34
C ILE A 385 -12.78 -0.32 18.70
N LEU A 386 -13.39 0.83 19.03
CA LEU A 386 -13.18 1.52 20.30
C LEU A 386 -13.72 0.72 21.50
N LYS A 387 -14.85 0.02 21.36
CA LYS A 387 -15.37 -0.87 22.42
C LYS A 387 -14.39 -2.01 22.69
N LEU A 388 -13.96 -2.75 21.66
CA LEU A 388 -13.01 -3.86 21.80
C LEU A 388 -11.70 -3.40 22.44
N ALA A 389 -11.14 -2.26 22.00
CA ALA A 389 -9.89 -1.74 22.57
C ALA A 389 -10.02 -1.29 24.04
N ARG A 390 -11.17 -0.71 24.44
CA ARG A 390 -11.44 -0.35 25.84
C ARG A 390 -11.50 -1.58 26.75
N HIS A 391 -12.09 -2.69 26.29
CA HIS A 391 -12.18 -3.93 27.07
C HIS A 391 -10.82 -4.57 27.40
N ARG A 392 -9.72 -4.16 26.75
CA ARG A 392 -8.38 -4.68 27.03
C ARG A 392 -7.56 -3.83 28.01
N ASP A 393 -8.14 -2.78 28.60
CA ASP A 393 -7.54 -1.86 29.60
C ASP A 393 -6.19 -1.20 29.23
N ARG A 394 -5.73 -1.36 27.99
CA ARG A 394 -4.40 -0.94 27.50
C ARG A 394 -4.38 0.40 26.77
N ALA A 395 -5.51 1.06 26.59
CA ALA A 395 -5.59 2.35 25.92
C ALA A 395 -6.65 3.27 26.54
N ARG A 396 -6.21 4.44 27.04
CA ARG A 396 -7.07 5.63 27.05
C ARG A 396 -7.09 6.17 25.62
N PRO A 397 -8.23 6.17 24.89
CA PRO A 397 -8.26 6.72 23.54
C PRO A 397 -7.90 8.21 23.59
N ALA A 398 -6.93 8.62 22.78
CA ALA A 398 -6.62 10.03 22.60
C ALA A 398 -7.85 10.78 22.07
N PRO A 399 -8.05 12.07 22.41
CA PRO A 399 -9.12 12.88 21.82
C PRO A 399 -8.92 12.93 20.31
N TRP A 400 -10.00 12.77 19.56
CA TRP A 400 -9.94 12.45 18.14
C TRP A 400 -10.88 13.36 17.37
N ARG A 401 -10.35 13.91 16.27
CA ARG A 401 -11.00 14.93 15.42
C ARG A 401 -10.63 14.63 13.98
N PRO A 402 -11.29 13.64 13.36
CA PRO A 402 -10.91 13.19 12.05
C PRO A 402 -11.38 14.15 10.97
N VAL A 403 -10.59 14.20 9.89
CA VAL A 403 -10.79 15.08 8.73
C VAL A 403 -10.65 14.25 7.47
N VAL A 404 -11.51 14.52 6.49
CA VAL A 404 -11.36 13.96 5.13
C VAL A 404 -10.50 14.94 4.35
N GLU A 405 -9.43 14.43 3.77
CA GLU A 405 -8.56 15.18 2.89
C GLU A 405 -8.67 14.62 1.48
N VAL A 406 -8.78 15.51 0.50
CA VAL A 406 -8.73 15.19 -0.92
C VAL A 406 -7.38 15.69 -1.42
N VAL A 407 -6.52 14.77 -1.83
CA VAL A 407 -5.24 15.11 -2.45
C VAL A 407 -5.37 14.92 -3.95
N VAL A 408 -5.24 16.01 -4.69
CA VAL A 408 -5.14 16.00 -6.15
C VAL A 408 -3.68 16.29 -6.52
N THR A 409 -2.97 15.25 -6.94
CA THR A 409 -1.60 15.39 -7.45
C THR A 409 -1.65 15.54 -8.96
N VAL A 410 -0.96 16.54 -9.54
CA VAL A 410 -0.84 16.77 -10.98
C VAL A 410 0.60 17.19 -11.30
N GLY A 411 1.37 16.30 -11.95
CA GLY A 411 2.81 16.49 -12.15
C GLY A 411 3.56 16.68 -10.82
N ALA A 412 4.29 17.79 -10.68
CA ALA A 412 4.95 18.19 -9.43
C ALA A 412 3.99 18.85 -8.42
N ALA A 413 2.82 19.33 -8.87
CA ALA A 413 1.90 20.08 -8.02
C ALA A 413 1.04 19.12 -7.19
N VAL A 414 0.93 19.42 -5.90
CA VAL A 414 0.04 18.71 -4.97
C VAL A 414 -0.97 19.72 -4.44
N PHE A 415 -2.20 19.62 -4.91
CA PHE A 415 -3.33 20.31 -4.29
C PHE A 415 -3.90 19.43 -3.18
N THR A 416 -4.10 20.03 -2.01
CA THR A 416 -4.57 19.36 -0.80
C THR A 416 -5.75 20.14 -0.25
N ALA A 417 -6.90 19.48 -0.12
CA ALA A 417 -8.13 20.08 0.39
C ALA A 417 -8.62 19.30 1.61
N VAL A 418 -8.56 19.92 2.80
CA VAL A 418 -8.94 19.26 4.07
C VAL A 418 -10.31 19.75 4.53
N SER A 419 -11.21 18.84 4.90
CA SER A 419 -12.51 19.16 5.51
C SER A 419 -12.41 19.26 7.04
N GLY A 420 -12.87 20.36 7.62
CA GLY A 420 -13.03 20.45 9.08
C GLY A 420 -13.54 21.82 9.53
N ASN A 421 -14.43 21.84 10.54
CA ASN A 421 -15.06 23.06 11.06
C ASN A 421 -15.66 23.94 9.95
N ASP A 422 -16.37 23.33 9.00
CA ASP A 422 -17.04 23.99 7.86
C ASP A 422 -16.12 24.83 6.94
N LEU A 423 -14.81 24.58 6.97
CA LEU A 423 -13.78 25.33 6.23
C LEU A 423 -12.86 24.41 5.42
N TRP A 424 -12.44 24.91 4.26
CA TRP A 424 -11.41 24.29 3.42
C TRP A 424 -10.03 24.90 3.71
N GLU A 425 -9.11 24.11 4.24
CA GLU A 425 -7.72 24.53 4.44
C GLU A 425 -6.83 23.96 3.33
N VAL A 426 -6.16 24.83 2.58
CA VAL A 426 -5.26 24.45 1.48
C VAL A 426 -3.83 24.39 2.00
N ALA A 427 -3.29 23.18 2.10
CA ALA A 427 -1.98 22.92 2.69
C ALA A 427 -0.97 22.43 1.64
N GLY A 428 -0.32 23.36 0.94
CA GLY A 428 0.76 23.06 0.01
C GLY A 428 1.06 24.20 -0.96
N SER A 429 2.34 24.57 -1.09
CA SER A 429 2.79 25.56 -2.08
C SER A 429 2.82 24.95 -3.49
N VAL A 430 2.14 25.59 -4.43
CA VAL A 430 2.19 25.21 -5.85
C VAL A 430 3.58 25.55 -6.41
N LEU A 431 4.35 24.52 -6.80
CA LEU A 431 5.49 24.74 -7.70
C LEU A 431 4.94 25.10 -9.09
N PRO A 432 5.46 26.14 -9.77
CA PRO A 432 5.07 26.46 -11.14
C PRO A 432 5.29 25.26 -12.07
N LEU A 433 4.23 24.79 -12.73
CA LEU A 433 4.29 23.66 -13.66
C LEU A 433 4.91 24.10 -14.99
N THR A 434 6.24 24.08 -15.05
CA THR A 434 7.01 24.32 -16.29
C THR A 434 7.01 23.09 -17.20
N VAL A 435 5.81 22.63 -17.61
CA VAL A 435 5.64 21.42 -18.43
C VAL A 435 4.75 21.71 -19.63
N SER A 436 5.28 21.51 -20.84
CA SER A 436 4.48 21.54 -22.08
C SER A 436 3.85 20.17 -22.34
N GLY A 437 2.52 20.09 -22.36
CA GLY A 437 1.76 18.88 -22.67
C GLY A 437 0.59 18.63 -21.71
N SER A 438 -0.09 17.51 -21.90
CA SER A 438 -1.18 17.09 -21.00
C SER A 438 -0.66 16.81 -19.59
N LEU A 439 -1.32 17.41 -18.61
CA LEU A 439 -0.99 17.31 -17.20
C LEU A 439 -1.79 16.17 -16.57
N THR A 440 -1.09 15.13 -16.11
CA THR A 440 -1.74 13.94 -15.56
C THR A 440 -1.52 13.79 -14.06
N GLY A 441 -2.45 13.11 -13.41
CA GLY A 441 -2.55 13.12 -11.97
C GLY A 441 -3.47 12.04 -11.39
N SER A 442 -3.71 12.14 -10.09
CA SER A 442 -4.62 11.25 -9.34
C SER A 442 -5.38 12.03 -8.27
N VAL A 443 -6.66 11.70 -8.07
CA VAL A 443 -7.41 12.06 -6.86
C VAL A 443 -7.27 10.94 -5.84
N GLN A 444 -6.84 11.29 -4.64
CA GLN A 444 -6.70 10.37 -3.51
C GLN A 444 -7.61 10.84 -2.37
N LEU A 445 -8.40 9.91 -1.83
CA LEU A 445 -9.11 10.13 -0.58
C LEU A 445 -8.16 9.77 0.56
N VAL A 446 -7.87 10.75 1.41
CA VAL A 446 -7.04 10.61 2.60
C VAL A 446 -7.88 10.84 3.84
N LEU A 447 -7.70 10.00 4.84
CA LEU A 447 -8.49 9.97 6.07
C LEU A 447 -7.52 10.22 7.22
N ARG A 448 -7.62 11.38 7.89
CA ARG A 448 -6.66 11.83 8.92
C ARG A 448 -7.30 12.09 10.28
N ASN A 449 -6.48 12.23 11.32
CA ASN A 449 -6.87 12.72 12.66
C ASN A 449 -6.12 14.04 12.99
N ARG A 450 -6.85 15.09 13.40
CA ARG A 450 -6.32 16.44 13.70
C ARG A 450 -6.34 16.74 15.21
N ILE A 451 -5.34 16.25 15.93
CA ILE A 451 -5.09 16.67 17.32
C ILE A 451 -4.25 17.97 17.29
N ALA A 452 -4.40 18.83 18.30
CA ALA A 452 -3.74 20.13 18.38
C ALA A 452 -2.23 20.04 18.04
N GLY A 453 -1.84 20.63 16.91
CA GLY A 453 -0.45 20.71 16.45
C GLY A 453 0.22 19.42 15.97
N ARG A 454 -0.41 18.24 16.06
CA ARG A 454 0.23 16.94 15.73
C ARG A 454 -0.59 16.11 14.74
N GLN A 455 0.07 15.61 13.70
CA GLN A 455 -0.52 14.79 12.64
C GLN A 455 -0.11 13.32 12.80
N GLU A 456 -0.96 12.48 13.40
CA GLU A 456 -0.55 11.12 13.77
C GLU A 456 -0.97 10.01 12.79
N GLN A 457 -2.05 10.18 12.00
CA GLN A 457 -2.62 9.07 11.23
C GLN A 457 -3.12 9.51 9.85
N ARG A 458 -2.83 8.73 8.81
CA ARG A 458 -3.26 8.94 7.41
C ARG A 458 -3.55 7.59 6.74
N PHE A 459 -4.80 7.28 6.41
CA PHE A 459 -5.12 6.23 5.42
C PHE A 459 -5.32 6.89 4.06
N ALA A 460 -4.70 6.39 3.00
CA ALA A 460 -4.82 6.99 1.65
C ALA A 460 -5.17 5.91 0.62
N ARG A 461 -6.21 6.14 -0.18
CA ARG A 461 -6.52 5.30 -1.35
C ARG A 461 -6.77 6.18 -2.58
N GLU A 462 -6.20 5.76 -3.70
CA GLU A 462 -6.45 6.34 -5.01
C GLU A 462 -7.88 5.99 -5.47
N ILE A 463 -8.63 7.00 -5.90
CA ILE A 463 -10.06 6.87 -6.23
C ILE A 463 -10.39 7.31 -7.67
N ALA A 464 -9.54 8.11 -8.31
CA ALA A 464 -9.69 8.49 -9.72
C ALA A 464 -8.34 8.92 -10.32
N ALA A 465 -8.18 8.72 -11.64
CA ALA A 465 -7.08 9.30 -12.41
C ALA A 465 -7.52 10.63 -13.05
N VAL A 466 -6.62 11.59 -13.12
CA VAL A 466 -6.84 12.95 -13.66
C VAL A 466 -5.98 13.15 -14.90
N ARG A 467 -6.52 13.78 -15.94
CA ARG A 467 -5.79 14.11 -17.16
C ARG A 467 -6.28 15.44 -17.73
N LEU A 468 -5.70 16.54 -17.25
CA LEU A 468 -5.98 17.89 -17.74
C LEU A 468 -5.21 18.14 -19.04
N ALA A 469 -5.81 18.89 -19.98
CA ALA A 469 -5.22 19.10 -21.30
C ALA A 469 -3.92 19.96 -21.27
N GLY A 470 -3.75 20.83 -20.28
CA GLY A 470 -2.53 21.58 -20.03
C GLY A 470 -2.60 22.53 -18.83
N GLU A 471 -1.66 23.47 -18.78
CA GLU A 471 -1.52 24.48 -17.71
C GLU A 471 -2.79 25.35 -17.55
N ARG A 472 -3.52 25.61 -18.64
CA ARG A 472 -4.74 26.43 -18.63
C ARG A 472 -5.86 25.79 -17.82
N GLU A 473 -6.09 24.50 -18.01
CA GLU A 473 -7.11 23.74 -17.29
C GLU A 473 -6.72 23.60 -15.80
N TRP A 474 -5.43 23.47 -15.50
CA TRP A 474 -4.93 23.51 -14.12
C TRP A 474 -5.13 24.89 -13.47
N ALA A 475 -4.82 25.98 -14.17
CA ALA A 475 -5.05 27.34 -13.70
C ALA A 475 -6.54 27.65 -13.51
N GLN A 476 -7.42 27.11 -14.38
CA GLN A 476 -8.87 27.19 -14.23
C GLN A 476 -9.36 26.42 -13.00
N PHE A 477 -8.86 25.20 -12.77
CA PHE A 477 -9.16 24.45 -11.53
C PHE A 477 -8.72 25.24 -10.29
N HIS A 478 -7.54 25.86 -10.33
CA HIS A 478 -7.02 26.67 -9.23
C HIS A 478 -7.91 27.89 -8.93
N ASP A 479 -8.27 28.69 -9.94
CA ASP A 479 -9.20 29.83 -9.81
C ASP A 479 -10.58 29.40 -9.28
N LEU A 480 -11.10 28.26 -9.75
CA LEU A 480 -12.35 27.68 -9.26
C LEU A 480 -12.28 27.26 -7.78
N VAL A 481 -11.13 26.78 -7.31
CA VAL A 481 -10.86 26.42 -5.91
C VAL A 481 -10.67 27.65 -5.03
N GLN A 482 -9.96 28.69 -5.50
CA GLN A 482 -9.78 29.95 -4.77
C GLN A 482 -11.12 30.64 -4.44
N ARG A 483 -12.15 30.38 -5.25
CA ARG A 483 -13.53 30.88 -5.07
C ARG A 483 -14.38 30.04 -4.11
N LEU A 484 -13.84 28.99 -3.48
CA LEU A 484 -14.57 28.19 -2.49
C LEU A 484 -14.67 28.92 -1.13
N PRO A 485 -15.83 28.87 -0.44
CA PRO A 485 -15.97 29.41 0.90
C PRO A 485 -14.94 28.81 1.87
N GLY A 486 -14.27 29.67 2.64
CA GLY A 486 -13.30 29.25 3.65
C GLY A 486 -11.87 29.03 3.18
N TYR A 487 -11.57 29.17 1.87
CA TYR A 487 -10.21 29.10 1.33
C TYR A 487 -9.25 30.03 2.10
N ARG A 488 -8.11 29.47 2.53
CA ARG A 488 -6.99 30.20 3.13
C ARG A 488 -5.70 29.78 2.44
N ASP A 489 -4.96 30.76 1.95
CA ASP A 489 -3.65 30.54 1.33
C ASP A 489 -2.58 30.42 2.43
N ALA A 490 -2.13 29.19 2.69
CA ALA A 490 -1.16 28.89 3.74
C ALA A 490 0.28 29.16 3.26
N THR A 491 0.65 30.43 3.20
CA THR A 491 2.00 30.94 2.83
C THR A 491 3.10 30.71 3.90
N GLY A 492 2.97 29.63 4.69
CA GLY A 492 4.08 29.11 5.48
C GLY A 492 5.05 28.28 4.62
N PRO A 493 6.08 27.67 5.22
CA PRO A 493 6.80 26.57 4.58
C PRO A 493 5.82 25.39 4.44
N GLY A 494 5.03 25.38 3.37
CA GLY A 494 4.16 24.27 3.03
C GLY A 494 4.99 22.99 2.92
N PRO A 495 4.39 21.81 3.16
CA PRO A 495 5.10 20.54 3.08
C PRO A 495 5.78 20.43 1.72
N THR A 496 7.11 20.48 1.70
CA THR A 496 7.90 20.19 0.51
C THR A 496 7.48 18.81 0.02
N GLY A 497 7.05 18.73 -1.24
CA GLY A 497 6.22 17.66 -1.80
C GLY A 497 6.89 16.29 -1.95
N THR A 498 7.55 15.81 -0.91
CA THR A 498 7.94 14.40 -0.80
C THR A 498 6.67 13.57 -0.62
N ALA A 499 6.57 12.45 -1.34
CA ALA A 499 5.46 11.50 -1.18
C ALA A 499 5.47 10.84 0.22
N SER A 500 6.52 11.09 1.00
CA SER A 500 6.79 10.59 2.35
C SER A 500 6.87 11.72 3.40
N THR A 501 6.06 12.78 3.32
CA THR A 501 5.97 13.79 4.42
C THR A 501 5.35 13.21 5.69
N THR A 502 6.16 12.48 6.45
CA THR A 502 6.01 12.17 7.86
C THR A 502 6.26 13.42 8.69
N THR A 503 5.47 13.58 9.76
CA THR A 503 5.82 14.27 11.02
C THR A 503 7.02 15.25 10.97
N GLN A 504 6.74 16.55 10.85
CA GLN A 504 7.55 17.52 11.59
C GLN A 504 7.16 17.41 13.06
N ASP A 505 8.06 16.85 13.87
CA ASP A 505 8.17 17.30 15.25
C ASP A 505 8.78 18.70 15.21
N ASN A 506 8.04 19.71 15.64
CA ASN A 506 8.64 21.00 15.95
C ASN A 506 9.42 20.83 17.27
N GLU A 507 10.74 20.75 17.19
CA GLU A 507 11.62 20.87 18.35
C GLU A 507 11.73 22.33 18.86
N ASP A 508 11.13 23.30 18.14
CA ASP A 508 11.00 24.70 18.59
C ASP A 508 9.82 24.88 19.57
N LEU A 509 10.03 24.46 20.81
CA LEU A 509 9.37 25.07 21.97
C LEU A 509 10.39 25.98 22.68
N PRO A 510 10.11 27.29 22.86
CA PRO A 510 10.86 28.08 23.81
C PRO A 510 10.69 27.46 25.21
N GLU A 511 11.77 27.29 25.96
CA GLU A 511 11.69 26.99 27.39
C GLU A 511 10.92 28.11 28.11
N TYR A 512 9.75 27.81 28.68
CA TYR A 512 9.23 28.33 29.96
C TYR A 512 8.02 27.50 30.45
#